data_AF-A0A2E1WD32-F1
#
_entry.id   AF-A0A2E1WD32-F1
#
_cell.length_a   1.000
_cell.length_b   1.000
_cell.length_c   1.000
_cell.angle_alpha   90.00
_cell.angle_beta   90.00
_cell.angle_gamma   90.00
#
_symmetry.space_group_name_H-M   'P 1'
#
loop_
_entity.id
_entity.type
_entity.pdbx_description
1 polymer ?
#
loop_
_entity_poly.entity_id
_entity_poly.type
_entity_poly.pdbx_seq_one_letter_code
_entity_poly.pdbx_strand_id
1 'polypeptide(L)' 'MFLTRMGKNAKFIITGDPGQVDLPRNAISGIKEAILILKNTNGVGIVHLDESDVIRNKLVKKIVDAYRDIENNN' A
#
# COMPACT_ATOMS: atom_id res chain seq x y z
N MET A 1 -6.86 -18.58 -0.56
CA MET A 1 -6.83 -17.30 -1.31
C MET A 1 -8.11 -16.53 -1.02
N PHE A 2 -8.05 -15.32 -0.44
CA PHE A 2 -9.23 -14.53 -0.06
C PHE A 2 -10.06 -14.11 -1.30
N LEU A 3 -9.38 -13.72 -2.37
CA LEU A 3 -10.01 -13.26 -3.62
C LEU A 3 -10.92 -14.32 -4.26
N THR A 4 -10.66 -15.62 -4.05
CA THR A 4 -11.52 -16.70 -4.60
C THR A 4 -12.84 -16.87 -3.86
N ARG A 5 -13.06 -16.14 -2.77
CA ARG A 5 -14.31 -16.17 -1.99
C ARG A 5 -15.31 -15.09 -2.44
N MET A 6 -15.05 -14.43 -3.57
CA MET A 6 -15.92 -13.39 -4.12
C MET A 6 -17.28 -13.97 -4.59
N GLY A 7 -18.37 -13.43 -4.06
CA GLY A 7 -19.73 -13.77 -4.48
C GLY A 7 -20.20 -12.95 -5.69
N LYS A 8 -21.30 -13.39 -6.34
CA LYS A 8 -21.81 -12.85 -7.62
C LYS A 8 -22.05 -11.33 -7.65
N ASN A 9 -22.36 -10.72 -6.51
CA ASN A 9 -22.65 -9.28 -6.38
C ASN A 9 -21.70 -8.57 -5.40
N ALA A 10 -20.59 -9.21 -5.03
CA ALA A 10 -19.59 -8.60 -4.14
C ALA A 10 -18.69 -7.64 -4.91
N LYS A 11 -18.15 -6.64 -4.21
CA LYS A 11 -16.98 -5.85 -4.65
C LYS A 11 -15.97 -5.90 -3.53
N PHE A 12 -14.72 -6.22 -3.86
CA PHE A 12 -13.63 -6.21 -2.89
C PHE A 12 -12.74 -5.00 -3.12
N ILE A 13 -12.35 -4.36 -2.02
CA ILE A 13 -11.32 -3.33 -2.00
C ILE A 13 -10.27 -3.83 -1.00
N ILE A 14 -9.05 -4.01 -1.50
CA ILE A 14 -7.92 -4.45 -0.70
C ILE A 14 -6.98 -3.26 -0.61
N THR A 15 -6.68 -2.83 0.61
CA THR A 15 -5.80 -1.70 0.90
C THR A 15 -4.58 -2.19 1.65
N GLY A 16 -3.42 -1.59 1.38
CA GLY A 16 -2.20 -1.83 2.15
C GLY A 16 -1.04 -1.03 1.60
N ASP A 17 0.00 -0.88 2.43
CA ASP A 17 1.26 -0.27 2.03
C ASP A 17 2.26 -1.38 1.64
N PRO A 18 2.69 -1.48 0.37
CA PRO A 18 3.69 -2.46 -0.03
C PRO A 18 5.06 -2.27 0.65
N GLY A 19 5.36 -1.09 1.20
CA GLY A 19 6.56 -0.83 1.98
C GLY A 19 6.54 -1.44 3.38
N GLN A 20 5.35 -1.66 3.95
CA GLN A 20 5.17 -2.20 5.30
C GLN A 20 5.04 -3.73 5.26
N VAL A 21 6.18 -4.42 5.34
CA VAL A 21 6.24 -5.88 5.30
C VAL A 21 6.85 -6.42 6.59
N ASP A 22 5.98 -6.85 7.51
CA ASP A 22 6.37 -7.45 8.80
C ASP A 22 6.41 -8.98 8.74
N LEU A 23 6.82 -9.54 7.60
CA LEU A 23 6.88 -10.99 7.39
C LEU A 23 8.24 -11.56 7.80
N PRO A 24 8.32 -12.86 8.15
CA PRO A 24 9.59 -13.54 8.38
C PRO A 24 10.56 -13.40 7.20
N ARG A 25 11.86 -13.50 7.47
CA ARG A 25 12.89 -13.49 6.41
C ARG A 25 12.55 -14.53 5.33
N ASN A 26 12.63 -14.13 4.07
CA ASN A 26 12.32 -14.91 2.86
C ASN A 26 10.82 -15.16 2.58
N ALA A 27 9.91 -14.60 3.36
CA ALA A 27 8.50 -14.61 3.01
C ALA A 27 8.20 -13.55 1.94
N ILE A 28 7.48 -13.94 0.89
CA ILE A 28 7.02 -13.03 -0.17
C ILE A 28 5.81 -12.25 0.35
N SER A 29 5.82 -10.94 0.15
CA SER A 29 4.67 -10.10 0.48
C SER A 29 3.51 -10.38 -0.47
N GLY A 30 2.37 -10.82 0.09
CA GLY A 30 1.18 -11.14 -0.69
C GLY A 30 0.61 -9.95 -1.47
N ILE A 31 0.75 -8.72 -0.97
CA ILE A 31 0.30 -7.52 -1.72
C ILE A 31 1.20 -7.24 -2.92
N LYS A 32 2.53 -7.37 -2.75
CA LYS A 32 3.50 -7.21 -3.85
C LYS A 32 3.27 -8.26 -4.93
N GLU A 33 3.07 -9.50 -4.52
CA GLU A 33 2.78 -10.62 -5.42
C GLU A 33 1.44 -10.41 -6.16
N ALA A 34 0.37 -10.04 -5.45
CA ALA A 34 -0.94 -9.80 -6.04
C ALA A 34 -0.92 -8.68 -7.09
N ILE A 35 -0.22 -7.57 -6.83
CA ILE A 35 -0.05 -6.47 -7.80
C ILE A 35 0.60 -6.98 -9.08
N LEU A 36 1.65 -7.81 -8.97
CA LEU A 36 2.37 -8.34 -10.13
C LEU A 36 1.51 -9.33 -10.95
N ILE A 37 0.82 -10.24 -10.27
CA ILE A 37 0.02 -11.30 -10.90
C ILE A 37 -1.25 -10.72 -11.55
N LEU A 38 -1.91 -9.77 -10.88
CA LEU A 38 -3.25 -9.28 -11.27
C LEU A 38 -3.22 -8.03 -12.17
N LYS A 39 -2.05 -7.46 -12.48
CA LYS A 39 -1.92 -6.19 -13.22
C LYS A 39 -2.68 -6.13 -14.56
N ASN A 40 -2.87 -7.27 -15.22
CA ASN A 40 -3.53 -7.38 -16.53
C ASN A 40 -4.85 -8.17 -16.46
N THR A 41 -5.38 -8.40 -15.26
CA THR A 41 -6.63 -9.16 -15.08
C THR A 41 -7.83 -8.24 -15.34
N ASN A 42 -8.64 -8.59 -16.35
CA ASN A 42 -9.85 -7.84 -16.66
C ASN A 42 -10.80 -7.78 -15.45
N GLY A 43 -11.32 -6.60 -15.14
CA GLY A 43 -12.19 -6.37 -13.98
C GLY A 43 -11.47 -6.12 -12.66
N VAL A 44 -10.13 -6.15 -12.61
CA VAL A 44 -9.33 -5.75 -11.45
C VAL A 44 -8.70 -4.39 -11.70
N GLY A 45 -8.94 -3.43 -10.81
CA GLY A 45 -8.27 -2.13 -10.80
C GLY A 45 -7.18 -2.09 -9.74
N ILE A 46 -6.02 -1.53 -10.07
CA ILE A 46 -4.95 -1.24 -9.11
C ILE A 46 -4.82 0.28 -9.02
N VAL A 47 -4.98 0.81 -7.81
CA VAL A 47 -4.87 2.24 -7.52
C VAL A 47 -3.66 2.45 -6.63
N HIS A 48 -2.72 3.28 -7.09
CA HIS A 48 -1.56 3.72 -6.32
C HIS A 48 -1.85 5.11 -5.79
N LEU A 49 -1.72 5.27 -4.48
CA LEU A 49 -1.79 6.57 -3.80
C LEU A 49 -0.37 7.00 -3.45
N ASP A 50 -0.11 8.30 -3.51
CA ASP A 50 1.19 8.87 -3.17
C ASP A 50 1.08 9.95 -2.08
N GLU A 51 2.17 10.67 -1.82
CA GLU A 51 2.20 11.69 -0.77
C GLU A 51 1.19 12.82 -0.99
N SER A 52 0.79 13.08 -2.24
CA SER A 52 -0.18 14.12 -2.59
C SER A 52 -1.60 13.75 -2.17
N ASP A 53 -1.92 12.46 -2.05
CA ASP A 53 -3.21 11.95 -1.59
C ASP A 53 -3.35 11.98 -0.05
N VAL A 54 -2.26 12.26 0.68
CA VAL A 54 -2.24 12.19 2.14
C VAL A 54 -2.63 13.53 2.77
N ILE A 55 -3.85 13.60 3.28
CA ILE A 55 -4.29 14.72 4.12
C ILE A 55 -3.75 14.52 5.54
N ARG A 56 -2.68 15.26 5.88
CA ARG A 56 -2.09 15.25 7.23
C ARG A 56 -2.57 16.42 8.07
N ASN A 57 -2.75 16.17 9.37
CA ASN A 57 -2.88 17.25 10.33
C ASN A 57 -1.62 18.15 10.30
N LYS A 58 -1.80 19.48 10.45
CA LYS A 58 -0.70 20.46 10.43
C LYS A 58 0.44 20.11 11.39
N LEU A 59 0.14 19.58 12.58
CA LEU A 59 1.14 19.17 13.56
C LEU A 59 1.93 17.96 13.08
N VAL A 60 1.25 16.93 12.56
CA VAL A 60 1.89 15.72 12.04
C VAL A 60 2.83 16.06 10.89
N LYS A 61 2.43 16.97 9.99
CA LYS A 61 3.31 17.45 8.91
C LYS A 61 4.60 18.08 9.46
N LYS A 62 4.49 18.98 10.44
CA LYS A 62 5.67 19.59 11.10
C LYS A 62 6.58 18.55 11.74
N ILE A 63 6.03 17.52 12.37
CA ILE A 63 6.81 16.43 12.95
C ILE A 63 7.58 15.68 11.86
N VAL A 64 6.90 15.27 10.78
CA VAL A 64 7.53 14.57 9.67
C VAL A 64 8.64 15.41 9.02
N ASP A 65 8.38 16.70 8.78
CA ASP A 65 9.36 17.63 8.20
C ASP A 65 10.60 17.75 9.10
N ALA A 66 10.43 17.85 10.42
CA ALA A 66 11.55 17.91 11.37
C ALA A 66 12.43 16.65 11.37
N TYR A 67 11.85 15.46 11.17
CA TYR A 67 12.63 14.21 11.03
C TYR A 67 13.36 14.14 9.68
N ARG A 68 12.73 14.61 8.59
CA ARG A 68 13.31 14.66 7.24
C ARG A 68 14.53 15.60 7.15
N ASP A 69 14.56 16.68 7.94
CA ASP A 69 15.71 17.59 7.98
C ASP A 69 16.95 16.94 8.63
N ILE A 70 16.78 15.96 9.51
CA ILE A 70 17.89 15.26 10.17
C ILE A 70 18.48 14.20 9.23
N GLU A 71 17.64 13.25 8.78
CA GLU A 71 17.52 12.92 7.36
C GLU A 71 18.67 13.20 6.39
N ASN A 72 18.50 14.36 5.73
CA ASN A 72 19.27 14.87 4.60
C ASN A 72 20.56 15.61 4.99
N ASN A 73 20.79 15.86 6.28
CA ASN A 73 22.00 16.54 6.78
C ASN A 73 23.11 15.55 7.19
N ASN A 74 22.90 14.24 6.98
CA ASN A 74 23.90 13.18 7.02
C ASN A 74 24.17 12.63 5.62
#